data_AF-X1JEU4-F1
#
_entry.id   AF-X1JEU4-F1
#
_cell.length_a   1.000
_cell.length_b   1.000
_cell.length_c   1.000
_cell.angle_alpha   90.00
_cell.angle_beta   90.00
_cell.angle_gamma   90.00
#
_symmetry.space_group_name_H-M   'P 1'
#
loop_
_entity.id
_entity.type
_entity.pdbx_description
1 polymer ?
#
loop_
_entity_poly.entity_id
_entity_poly.type
_entity_poly.pdbx_seq_one_letter_code
_entity_poly.pdbx_strand_id
1 'polypeptide(L)'
;MSFGINIFFLLLGWLLGLISPLLVDEMKKYIKKKVIKTGVLTELKEIKFRLAAIVFSINSKYRMLDRELLNWLRPLIKESEGTYEKKLLKQIERLVKLDDEQLKAIDEYTKPHTLSAMSFKKYYLPFLDSKISDLSLFDIELQNKILEIRAQVNFFNENI
;
A
#
# COMPACT_ATOMS: atom_id res chain seq x y z
N MET A 1 23.13 -14.86 59.11
CA MET A 1 22.18 -15.13 57.99
C MET A 1 22.02 -13.97 56.99
N SER A 2 22.29 -12.71 57.34
CA SER A 2 22.11 -11.56 56.43
C SER A 2 23.10 -11.48 55.25
N PHE A 3 24.31 -12.03 55.37
CA PHE A 3 25.37 -11.89 54.34
C PHE A 3 25.07 -12.63 53.02
N GLY A 4 24.45 -13.81 53.09
CA GLY A 4 24.09 -14.59 51.89
C GLY A 4 23.00 -13.94 51.04
N ILE A 5 22.08 -13.22 51.69
CA ILE A 5 20.98 -12.50 51.03
C ILE A 5 21.53 -11.34 50.19
N ASN A 6 22.52 -10.60 50.70
CA ASN A 6 23.14 -9.49 49.98
C ASN A 6 23.91 -9.95 48.73
N ILE A 7 24.62 -11.07 48.82
CA ILE A 7 25.35 -11.65 47.67
C ILE A 7 24.35 -12.12 46.59
N PHE A 8 23.23 -12.72 47.00
CA PHE A 8 22.19 -13.13 46.07
C PHE A 8 21.61 -11.95 45.28
N PHE A 9 21.27 -10.84 45.94
CA PHE A 9 20.76 -9.64 45.26
C PHE A 9 21.79 -8.98 44.34
N LEU A 10 23.08 -9.01 44.69
CA LEU A 10 24.16 -8.54 43.83
C LEU A 10 24.30 -9.39 42.55
N LEU A 11 24.28 -10.72 42.70
CA LEU A 11 24.30 -11.64 41.55
C LEU A 11 23.05 -11.48 40.67
N LEU A 12 21.89 -11.28 41.29
CA LEU A 12 20.63 -11.04 40.57
C LEU A 12 20.68 -9.73 39.78
N GLY A 13 21.18 -8.65 40.38
CA GLY A 13 21.34 -7.36 39.72
C GLY A 13 22.30 -7.43 38.54
N TRP A 14 23.40 -8.18 38.69
CA TRP A 14 24.37 -8.39 37.61
C TRP A 14 23.77 -9.22 36.45
N LEU A 15 23.06 -10.30 36.78
CA LEU A 15 22.39 -11.14 35.79
C LEU A 15 21.31 -10.35 35.03
N LEU A 16 20.50 -9.55 35.74
CA LEU A 16 19.51 -8.65 35.13
C LEU A 16 20.18 -7.60 34.23
N GLY A 17 21.33 -7.06 34.65
CA GLY A 17 22.11 -6.13 33.84
C GLY A 17 22.60 -6.72 32.52
N LEU A 18 22.94 -8.02 32.50
CA LEU A 18 23.36 -8.73 31.29
C LEU A 18 22.19 -9.14 30.38
N ILE A 19 21.04 -9.49 30.96
CA ILE A 19 19.86 -9.93 30.20
C ILE A 19 19.09 -8.73 29.62
N SER A 20 19.13 -7.57 30.30
CA SER A 20 18.37 -6.38 29.89
C SER A 20 18.66 -5.93 28.43
N PRO A 21 19.92 -5.81 27.97
CA PRO A 21 20.21 -5.45 26.58
C PRO A 21 19.59 -6.40 25.55
N LEU A 22 19.63 -7.71 25.81
CA LEU A 22 19.07 -8.72 24.91
C LEU A 22 17.55 -8.56 24.78
N LEU A 23 16.85 -8.36 25.89
CA LEU A 23 15.40 -8.12 25.89
C LEU A 23 15.05 -6.81 25.18
N VAL A 24 15.79 -5.75 25.45
CA VAL A 24 15.57 -4.44 24.83
C VAL A 24 15.80 -4.50 23.32
N ASP A 25 16.83 -5.22 22.86
CA ASP A 25 17.13 -5.35 21.44
C ASP A 25 16.06 -6.15 20.69
N GLU A 26 15.54 -7.22 21.28
CA GLU A 26 14.42 -7.97 20.70
C GLU A 26 13.13 -7.13 20.66
N MET A 27 12.85 -6.35 21.71
CA MET A 27 11.72 -5.40 21.71
C MET A 27 11.89 -4.34 20.62
N LYS A 28 13.09 -3.78 20.46
CA LYS A 28 13.39 -2.80 19.40
C LYS A 28 13.19 -3.41 18.02
N LYS A 29 13.67 -4.62 17.77
CA LYS A 29 13.46 -5.34 16.50
C LYS A 29 11.98 -5.55 16.22
N TYR A 30 11.21 -6.00 17.21
CA TYR A 30 9.77 -6.21 17.07
C TYR A 30 9.03 -4.91 16.73
N ILE A 31 9.31 -3.82 17.45
CA ILE A 31 8.70 -2.51 17.20
C ILE A 31 9.09 -2.00 15.81
N LYS A 32 10.37 -2.09 15.45
CA LYS A 32 10.89 -1.68 14.14
C LYS A 32 10.20 -2.44 13.01
N LYS A 33 10.10 -3.77 13.11
CA LYS A 33 9.41 -4.63 12.15
C LYS A 33 7.95 -4.22 11.98
N LYS A 34 7.24 -3.96 13.08
CA LYS A 34 5.84 -3.52 13.06
C LYS A 34 5.68 -2.17 12.36
N VAL A 35 6.51 -1.18 12.69
CA VAL A 35 6.47 0.16 12.09
C VAL A 35 6.72 0.09 10.58
N ILE A 36 7.74 -0.65 10.16
CA ILE A 36 8.05 -0.80 8.73
C ILE A 36 6.92 -1.52 8.00
N LYS A 37 6.39 -2.60 8.56
CA LYS A 37 5.26 -3.32 7.96
C LYS A 37 4.07 -2.41 7.73
N THR A 38 3.69 -1.64 8.76
CA THR A 38 2.58 -0.70 8.66
C THR A 38 2.86 0.37 7.61
N GLY A 39 4.05 0.98 7.60
CA GLY A 39 4.39 2.02 6.63
C GLY A 39 4.39 1.52 5.18
N VAL A 40 5.00 0.36 4.92
CA VAL A 40 4.99 -0.28 3.59
C VAL A 40 3.56 -0.60 3.17
N LEU A 41 2.75 -1.23 4.04
CA LEU A 41 1.36 -1.55 3.69
C LEU A 41 0.50 -0.31 3.40
N THR A 42 0.70 0.78 4.15
CA THR A 42 0.01 2.04 3.90
C THR A 42 0.40 2.62 2.54
N GLU A 43 1.68 2.68 2.22
CA GLU A 43 2.18 3.17 0.93
C GLU A 43 1.68 2.30 -0.23
N LEU A 44 1.71 0.97 -0.08
CA LEU A 44 1.20 0.05 -1.10
C LEU A 44 -0.32 0.18 -1.32
N LYS A 45 -1.10 0.43 -0.26
CA LYS A 45 -2.53 0.71 -0.38
C LYS A 45 -2.78 2.00 -1.17
N GLU A 46 -2.00 3.04 -0.90
CA GLU A 46 -2.12 4.31 -1.62
C GLU A 46 -1.77 4.16 -3.10
N ILE A 47 -0.69 3.46 -3.43
CA ILE A 47 -0.33 3.17 -4.82
C ILE A 47 -1.39 2.31 -5.51
N LYS A 48 -1.92 1.27 -4.85
CA LYS A 48 -3.01 0.45 -5.38
C LYS A 48 -4.21 1.32 -5.78
N PHE A 49 -4.62 2.25 -4.92
CA PHE A 49 -5.69 3.19 -5.22
C PHE A 49 -5.35 4.09 -6.41
N ARG A 50 -4.16 4.70 -6.42
CA ARG A 50 -3.74 5.61 -7.50
C ARG A 50 -3.72 4.89 -8.86
N LEU A 51 -3.21 3.67 -8.91
CA LEU A 51 -3.22 2.84 -10.13
C LEU A 51 -4.64 2.49 -10.57
N ALA A 52 -5.53 2.11 -9.64
CA ALA A 52 -6.94 1.86 -9.96
C ALA A 52 -7.63 3.12 -10.52
N ALA A 53 -7.35 4.30 -9.96
CA ALA A 53 -7.87 5.56 -10.46
C ALA A 53 -7.35 5.90 -11.88
N ILE A 54 -6.09 5.55 -12.20
CA ILE A 54 -5.57 5.68 -13.57
C ILE A 54 -6.32 4.75 -14.51
N VAL A 55 -6.47 3.47 -14.14
CA VAL A 55 -7.18 2.49 -14.99
C VAL A 55 -8.59 2.97 -15.27
N PHE A 56 -9.31 3.45 -14.26
CA PHE A 56 -10.62 4.09 -14.45
C PHE A 56 -10.54 5.28 -15.41
N SER A 57 -9.57 6.17 -15.23
CA SER A 57 -9.41 7.38 -16.05
C SER A 57 -9.08 7.07 -17.51
N ILE A 58 -8.22 6.07 -17.76
CA ILE A 58 -7.89 5.59 -19.12
C ILE A 58 -9.16 5.08 -19.78
N ASN A 59 -9.84 4.11 -19.16
CA ASN A 59 -11.00 3.46 -19.76
C ASN A 59 -12.18 4.42 -19.94
N SER A 60 -12.39 5.34 -19.00
CA SER A 60 -13.38 6.41 -19.13
C SER A 60 -13.06 7.39 -20.27
N LYS A 61 -11.80 7.54 -20.65
CA LYS A 61 -11.40 8.41 -21.75
C LYS A 61 -11.45 7.71 -23.11
N TYR A 62 -11.09 6.43 -23.15
CA TYR A 62 -11.02 5.63 -24.38
C TYR A 62 -12.28 4.83 -24.71
N ARG A 63 -13.37 5.05 -23.97
CA ARG A 63 -14.65 4.40 -24.24
C ARG A 63 -14.63 2.89 -24.06
N MET A 64 -13.99 2.49 -22.97
CA MET A 64 -13.78 1.09 -22.59
C MET A 64 -14.34 0.82 -21.19
N LEU A 65 -15.35 1.58 -20.77
CA LEU A 65 -16.05 1.31 -19.51
C LEU A 65 -17.06 0.19 -19.74
N ASP A 66 -16.74 -0.98 -19.20
CA ASP A 66 -17.67 -2.11 -19.14
C ASP A 66 -17.97 -2.51 -17.69
N ARG A 67 -18.93 -3.42 -17.55
CA ARG A 67 -19.37 -3.92 -16.26
C ARG A 67 -18.29 -4.73 -15.53
N GLU A 68 -17.46 -5.45 -16.27
CA GLU A 68 -16.38 -6.28 -15.71
C GLU A 68 -15.33 -5.40 -15.02
N LEU A 69 -14.87 -4.37 -15.73
CA LEU A 69 -13.93 -3.37 -15.24
C LEU A 69 -14.48 -2.64 -14.01
N LEU A 70 -15.73 -2.19 -14.04
CA LEU A 70 -16.35 -1.49 -12.91
C LEU A 70 -16.45 -2.39 -11.68
N ASN A 71 -16.79 -3.67 -11.87
CA ASN A 71 -16.84 -4.66 -10.80
C ASN A 71 -15.44 -4.99 -10.26
N TRP A 72 -14.41 -4.99 -11.11
CA TRP A 72 -13.02 -5.18 -10.71
C TRP A 72 -12.47 -3.98 -9.92
N LEU A 73 -12.79 -2.74 -10.35
CA LEU A 73 -12.33 -1.51 -9.69
C LEU A 73 -13.00 -1.26 -8.33
N ARG A 74 -14.28 -1.63 -8.20
CA ARG A 74 -15.09 -1.35 -7.02
C ARG A 74 -14.44 -1.83 -5.71
N PRO A 75 -14.02 -3.10 -5.54
CA PRO A 75 -13.37 -3.54 -4.30
C PRO A 75 -12.02 -2.85 -4.06
N LEU A 76 -11.24 -2.55 -5.12
CA LEU A 76 -9.93 -1.91 -5.00
C LEU A 76 -10.02 -0.51 -4.39
N ILE A 77 -11.08 0.22 -4.75
CA ILE A 77 -11.29 1.60 -4.29
C ILE A 77 -12.03 1.65 -2.95
N LYS A 78 -12.91 0.67 -2.67
CA LYS A 78 -13.68 0.60 -1.42
C LYS A 78 -12.81 0.52 -0.17
N GLU A 79 -11.62 -0.08 -0.27
CA GLU A 79 -10.68 -0.23 0.84
C GLU A 79 -9.91 1.05 1.19
N SER A 80 -10.08 2.13 0.42
CA SER A 80 -9.31 3.37 0.58
C SER A 80 -10.11 4.41 1.37
N GLU A 81 -9.47 5.08 2.34
CA GLU A 81 -10.19 5.88 3.35
C GLU A 81 -10.29 7.39 3.04
N GLY A 82 -9.66 7.88 1.98
CA GLY A 82 -9.61 9.32 1.70
C GLY A 82 -10.84 9.92 0.99
N THR A 83 -10.88 11.25 0.98
CA THR A 83 -12.01 12.03 0.44
C THR A 83 -12.16 11.88 -1.08
N TYR A 84 -11.04 11.79 -1.81
CA TYR A 84 -11.06 11.63 -3.26
C TYR A 84 -11.52 10.21 -3.64
N GLU A 85 -11.08 9.23 -2.88
CA GLU A 85 -11.39 7.81 -2.99
C GLU A 85 -12.88 7.57 -2.78
N LYS A 86 -13.48 8.21 -1.77
CA LYS A 86 -14.93 8.20 -1.56
C LYS A 86 -15.71 8.79 -2.73
N LYS A 87 -15.20 9.88 -3.34
CA LYS A 87 -15.84 10.48 -4.54
C LYS A 87 -15.78 9.53 -5.73
N LEU A 88 -14.62 8.93 -5.98
CA LEU A 88 -14.44 7.97 -7.07
C LEU A 88 -15.28 6.71 -6.85
N LEU A 89 -15.33 6.18 -5.63
CA LEU A 89 -16.19 5.05 -5.27
C LEU A 89 -17.65 5.37 -5.58
N LYS A 90 -18.14 6.54 -5.13
CA LYS A 90 -19.53 6.97 -5.40
C LYS A 90 -19.82 7.08 -6.89
N GLN A 91 -18.84 7.50 -7.69
CA GLN A 91 -18.97 7.53 -9.15
C GLN A 91 -19.08 6.12 -9.71
N ILE A 92 -18.19 5.20 -9.34
CA ILE A 92 -18.23 3.80 -9.78
C ILE A 92 -19.53 3.13 -9.34
N GLU A 93 -19.99 3.33 -8.11
CA GLU A 93 -21.26 2.78 -7.63
C GLU A 93 -22.48 3.30 -8.36
N ARG A 94 -22.41 4.51 -8.92
CA ARG A 94 -23.48 5.02 -9.82
C ARG A 94 -23.42 4.31 -11.15
N LEU A 95 -22.23 4.15 -11.73
CA LEU A 95 -22.04 3.50 -13.02
C LEU A 95 -22.43 2.01 -12.99
N VAL A 96 -22.10 1.29 -11.90
CA VAL A 96 -22.46 -0.13 -11.74
C VAL A 96 -23.98 -0.37 -11.72
N LYS A 97 -24.77 0.63 -11.30
CA LYS A 97 -26.24 0.54 -11.25
C LYS A 97 -26.92 0.74 -12.60
N LEU A 98 -26.20 1.29 -13.57
CA LEU A 98 -26.71 1.47 -14.92
C LEU A 98 -26.75 0.12 -15.64
N ASP A 99 -27.67 -0.03 -16.58
CA ASP A 99 -27.64 -1.13 -17.53
C ASP A 99 -26.57 -0.88 -18.63
N ASP A 100 -26.33 -1.89 -19.46
CA ASP A 100 -25.25 -1.82 -20.46
C ASP A 100 -25.58 -0.85 -21.61
N GLU A 101 -26.86 -0.59 -21.88
CA GLU A 101 -27.29 0.40 -22.88
C GLU A 101 -27.07 1.83 -22.36
N GLN A 102 -27.39 2.07 -21.09
CA GLN A 102 -27.13 3.33 -20.39
C GLN A 102 -25.63 3.62 -20.25
N LEU A 103 -24.81 2.60 -19.97
CA LEU A 103 -23.35 2.75 -19.94
C LEU A 103 -22.81 3.19 -21.29
N LYS A 104 -23.25 2.55 -22.39
CA LYS A 104 -22.88 2.96 -23.75
C LYS A 104 -23.34 4.38 -24.07
N ALA A 105 -24.56 4.76 -23.69
CA ALA A 105 -25.08 6.10 -23.92
C ALA A 105 -24.26 7.19 -23.22
N ILE A 106 -23.80 6.94 -21.99
CA ILE A 106 -22.90 7.87 -21.28
C ILE A 106 -21.57 7.98 -22.01
N ASP A 107 -21.03 6.86 -22.47
CA ASP A 107 -19.74 6.80 -23.15
C ASP A 107 -19.76 7.56 -24.50
N GLU A 108 -20.88 7.50 -25.20
CA GLU A 108 -21.14 8.25 -26.43
C GLU A 108 -21.28 9.76 -26.19
N TYR A 109 -22.00 10.16 -25.12
CA TYR A 109 -22.28 11.55 -24.78
C TYR A 109 -21.04 12.28 -24.23
N THR A 110 -20.13 11.56 -23.59
CA THR A 110 -18.88 12.11 -23.04
C THR A 110 -17.83 12.29 -24.15
N LYS A 111 -18.05 13.21 -25.09
CA LYS A 111 -17.06 13.55 -26.14
C LYS A 111 -15.98 14.47 -25.56
N PRO A 112 -14.72 14.05 -25.47
CA PRO A 112 -13.64 15.02 -25.26
C PRO A 112 -13.56 15.91 -26.51
N HIS A 113 -13.78 17.21 -26.37
CA HIS A 113 -13.68 18.18 -27.47
C HIS A 113 -12.24 18.35 -27.99
N THR A 114 -11.26 17.76 -27.31
CA THR A 114 -9.86 17.65 -27.75
C THR A 114 -9.26 16.37 -27.16
N LEU A 115 -8.51 15.61 -27.96
CA LEU A 115 -7.61 14.56 -27.49
C LEU A 115 -6.44 15.23 -26.74
N SER A 116 -6.71 15.80 -25.57
CA SER A 116 -5.65 16.28 -24.68
C SER A 116 -4.78 15.07 -24.30
N ALA A 117 -3.46 15.14 -24.47
CA ALA A 117 -2.58 14.04 -24.13
C ALA A 117 -2.78 13.64 -22.65
N MET A 118 -2.92 12.34 -22.36
CA MET A 118 -2.93 11.89 -20.97
C MET A 118 -1.48 11.92 -20.47
N SER A 119 -1.17 12.79 -19.51
CA SER A 119 0.13 12.77 -18.86
C SER A 119 0.12 11.73 -17.75
N PHE A 120 0.87 10.64 -17.95
CA PHE A 120 1.14 9.69 -16.89
C PHE A 120 2.19 10.29 -15.95
N LYS A 121 1.94 10.18 -14.65
CA LYS A 121 2.90 10.57 -13.62
C LYS A 121 3.64 9.34 -13.16
N LYS A 122 4.94 9.47 -12.93
CA LYS A 122 5.74 8.43 -12.26
C LYS A 122 5.29 8.28 -10.81
N TYR A 123 5.24 7.05 -10.34
CA TYR A 123 4.88 6.68 -8.98
C TYR A 123 6.11 6.25 -8.22
N TYR A 124 6.29 6.77 -7.02
CA TYR A 124 7.44 6.45 -6.18
C TYR A 124 6.96 5.73 -4.92
N LEU A 125 7.84 4.90 -4.36
CA LEU A 125 7.63 4.21 -3.09
C LEU A 125 8.66 4.72 -2.06
N PRO A 126 8.66 6.03 -1.74
CA PRO A 126 9.71 6.65 -0.93
C PRO A 126 9.88 6.02 0.45
N PHE A 127 8.81 5.56 1.09
CA PHE A 127 8.90 4.87 2.38
C PHE A 127 9.60 3.53 2.21
N LEU A 128 9.16 2.71 1.26
CA LEU A 128 9.80 1.44 0.96
C LEU A 128 11.28 1.62 0.57
N ASP A 129 11.58 2.57 -0.31
CA ASP A 129 12.95 2.87 -0.75
C ASP A 129 13.83 3.26 0.44
N SER A 130 13.31 4.07 1.38
CA SER A 130 14.02 4.45 2.61
C SER A 130 14.22 3.30 3.60
N LYS A 131 13.49 2.19 3.46
CA LYS A 131 13.49 1.03 4.36
C LYS A 131 13.92 -0.28 3.69
N ILE A 132 14.50 -0.21 2.50
CA ILE A 132 14.86 -1.39 1.71
C ILE A 132 15.85 -2.30 2.46
N SER A 133 16.82 -1.73 3.17
CA SER A 133 17.82 -2.48 3.96
C SER A 133 17.21 -3.19 5.16
N ASP A 134 16.08 -2.68 5.66
CA ASP A 134 15.38 -3.22 6.83
C ASP A 134 14.39 -4.33 6.43
N LEU A 135 14.23 -4.63 5.14
CA LEU A 135 13.36 -5.74 4.70
C LEU A 135 13.86 -7.09 5.20
N SER A 136 15.15 -7.23 5.50
CA SER A 136 15.75 -8.42 6.10
C SER A 136 15.15 -8.82 7.45
N LEU A 137 14.38 -7.93 8.09
CA LEU A 137 13.63 -8.22 9.32
C LEU A 137 12.36 -9.06 9.08
N PHE A 138 11.91 -9.17 7.83
CA PHE A 138 10.73 -9.95 7.43
C PHE A 138 11.12 -11.37 6.99
N ASP A 139 10.14 -12.26 6.91
CA ASP A 139 10.33 -13.55 6.26
C ASP A 139 10.57 -13.39 4.74
N ILE A 140 11.21 -14.38 4.14
CA ILE A 140 11.65 -14.34 2.73
C ILE A 140 10.44 -14.18 1.78
N GLU A 141 9.30 -14.78 2.12
CA GLU A 141 8.10 -14.68 1.27
C GLU A 141 7.60 -13.24 1.20
N LEU A 142 7.48 -12.55 2.34
CA LEU A 142 7.08 -11.16 2.39
C LEU A 142 8.12 -10.25 1.72
N GLN A 143 9.41 -10.51 1.91
CA GLN A 143 10.48 -9.77 1.22
C GLN A 143 10.32 -9.85 -0.30
N ASN A 144 10.14 -11.06 -0.84
CA ASN A 144 9.98 -11.29 -2.27
C ASN A 144 8.76 -10.56 -2.82
N LYS A 145 7.61 -10.66 -2.15
CA LYS A 145 6.38 -9.95 -2.57
C LYS A 145 6.55 -8.44 -2.61
N ILE A 146 7.23 -7.86 -1.62
CA ILE A 146 7.48 -6.40 -1.58
C ILE A 146 8.42 -5.99 -2.73
N LEU A 147 9.48 -6.76 -2.97
CA LEU A 147 10.43 -6.49 -4.05
C LEU A 147 9.81 -6.65 -5.43
N GLU A 148 8.95 -7.64 -5.61
CA GLU A 148 8.19 -7.86 -6.84
C GLU A 148 7.27 -6.66 -7.12
N ILE A 149 6.48 -6.21 -6.14
CA ILE A 149 5.61 -5.05 -6.31
C ILE A 149 6.43 -3.81 -6.67
N ARG A 150 7.57 -3.58 -6.00
CA ARG A 150 8.48 -2.48 -6.33
C ARG A 150 9.01 -2.58 -7.76
N ALA A 151 9.39 -3.77 -8.20
CA ALA A 151 9.85 -4.01 -9.57
C ALA A 151 8.74 -3.71 -10.59
N GLN A 152 7.50 -4.13 -10.32
CA GLN A 152 6.34 -3.84 -11.19
C GLN A 152 6.04 -2.34 -11.29
N VAL A 153 6.13 -1.60 -10.18
CA VAL A 153 5.96 -0.14 -10.19
C VAL A 153 7.07 0.54 -11.01
N ASN A 154 8.32 0.10 -10.86
CA ASN A 154 9.43 0.64 -11.65
C ASN A 154 9.28 0.32 -13.13
N PHE A 155 8.92 -0.92 -13.47
CA PHE A 155 8.63 -1.31 -14.83
C PHE A 155 7.52 -0.43 -15.43
N PHE A 156 6.42 -0.20 -14.69
CA PHE A 156 5.38 0.73 -15.14
C PHE A 156 5.94 2.14 -15.40
N ASN A 157 6.78 2.67 -14.51
CA ASN A 157 7.39 3.99 -14.66
C ASN A 157 8.37 4.12 -15.84
N GLU A 158 8.97 3.02 -16.30
CA GLU A 158 9.87 2.98 -17.46
C GLU A 158 9.11 2.98 -18.79
N ASN A 159 7.85 2.54 -18.78
CA ASN A 159 7.00 2.42 -19.97
C ASN A 159 6.05 3.62 -20.17
N ILE A 160 6.13 4.64 -19.29
CA ILE A 160 5.36 5.89 -19.39
C ILE A 160 6.26 7.11 -19.64
#